data_AF-A0A5P9XSY2-F1
#
_entry.id   AF-A0A5P9XSY2-F1
#
_cell.length_a   1.000
_cell.length_b   1.000
_cell.length_c   1.000
_cell.angle_alpha   90.00
_cell.angle_beta   90.00
_cell.angle_gamma   90.00
#
_symmetry.space_group_name_H-M   'P 1'
#
loop_
_entity.id
_entity.type
_entity.pdbx_description
1 polymer ?
#
loop_
_entity_poly.entity_id
_entity_poly.type
_entity_poly.pdbx_seq_one_letter_code
_entity_poly.pdbx_strand_id
1 'polypeptide(L)'
;MKSQSALTNKEREMLQHRIERERAERQADLEAQHKEAAKRALWIWNHASSAKADHEYLRRKQIHPGIARQRDDLLLLPITGFDGDLRGIQTIAEDGSKRFTRGMAKMDAFIRVDAMPAQDRQMIVCEGWATASSVAELSPGACVIAALDAGNLMHVGTEARKRFPRIDLVIAADADPVGMEKAKAAAIAANGKWIWPKFPKDAPAGLSDFNDWIVWRRSQRRDGSNAG
;
A
#
# COMPACT_ATOMS: atom_id res chain seq x y z
N MET A 1 -45.74 -26.92 16.88
CA MET A 1 -44.45 -26.33 17.31
C MET A 1 -43.33 -27.19 16.73
N LYS A 2 -42.49 -26.66 15.83
CA LYS A 2 -41.35 -27.41 15.28
C LYS A 2 -40.20 -27.36 16.29
N SER A 3 -39.85 -28.51 16.87
CA SER A 3 -38.68 -28.68 17.74
C SER A 3 -37.40 -28.54 16.90
N GLN A 4 -36.58 -27.55 17.21
CA GLN A 4 -35.19 -27.49 16.74
C GLN A 4 -34.40 -28.52 17.53
N SER A 5 -34.06 -29.64 16.89
CA SER A 5 -33.20 -30.68 17.47
C SER A 5 -31.84 -30.08 17.82
N ALA A 6 -31.51 -30.05 19.11
CA ALA A 6 -30.18 -29.72 19.58
C ALA A 6 -29.22 -30.84 19.18
N LEU A 7 -28.18 -30.53 18.40
CA LEU A 7 -27.14 -31.48 17.98
C LEU A 7 -26.61 -32.26 19.19
N THR A 8 -26.58 -33.58 19.08
CA THR A 8 -25.93 -34.45 20.06
C THR A 8 -24.43 -34.13 20.16
N ASN A 9 -23.79 -34.45 21.29
CA ASN A 9 -22.37 -34.14 21.48
C ASN A 9 -21.49 -34.75 20.36
N LYS A 10 -21.81 -35.97 19.93
CA LYS A 10 -21.12 -36.65 18.82
C LYS A 10 -21.31 -35.95 17.47
N GLU A 11 -22.50 -35.43 17.19
CA GLU A 11 -22.75 -34.65 15.97
C GLU A 11 -22.02 -33.30 15.99
N ARG A 12 -21.88 -32.66 17.15
CA ARG A 12 -21.08 -31.43 17.30
C ARG A 12 -19.60 -31.70 17.07
N GLU A 13 -19.05 -32.78 17.63
CA GLU A 13 -17.65 -33.17 17.42
C GLU A 13 -17.36 -33.47 15.94
N MET A 14 -18.23 -34.23 15.25
CA MET A 14 -18.08 -34.50 13.82
C MET A 14 -18.19 -33.22 12.98
N LEU A 15 -19.13 -32.33 13.31
CA LEU A 15 -19.28 -31.04 12.61
C LEU A 15 -18.05 -30.15 12.81
N GLN A 16 -17.53 -30.09 14.04
CA GLN A 16 -16.35 -29.29 14.36
C GLN A 16 -15.11 -29.82 13.63
N HIS A 17 -14.88 -31.14 13.64
CA HIS A 17 -13.80 -31.76 12.88
C HIS A 17 -13.94 -31.49 11.37
N ARG A 18 -15.17 -31.49 10.83
CA ARG A 18 -15.41 -31.12 9.41
C ARG A 18 -15.06 -29.66 9.13
N ILE A 19 -15.50 -28.74 9.98
CA ILE A 19 -15.21 -27.30 9.85
C ILE A 19 -13.70 -27.05 9.93
N GLU A 20 -13.01 -27.71 10.85
CA GLU A 20 -11.56 -27.60 11.01
C GLU A 20 -10.83 -28.12 9.76
N ARG A 21 -11.24 -29.27 9.21
CA ARG A 21 -10.67 -29.82 7.98
C ARG A 21 -10.89 -28.89 6.78
N GLU A 22 -12.11 -28.40 6.57
CA GLU A 22 -12.44 -27.47 5.49
C GLU A 22 -11.72 -26.11 5.64
N ARG A 23 -11.46 -25.67 6.87
CA ARG A 23 -10.64 -24.48 7.13
C ARG A 23 -9.17 -24.75 6.80
N ALA A 24 -8.63 -25.89 7.21
CA ALA A 24 -7.25 -26.27 6.91
C ALA A 24 -7.01 -26.45 5.40
N GLU A 25 -7.94 -27.11 4.69
CA GLU A 25 -7.88 -27.27 3.23
C GLU A 25 -7.88 -25.90 2.51
N ARG A 26 -8.83 -25.01 2.85
CA ARG A 26 -8.86 -23.66 2.29
C ARG A 26 -7.61 -22.84 2.60
N GLN A 27 -7.09 -22.96 3.81
CA GLN A 27 -5.86 -22.26 4.21
C GLN A 27 -4.66 -22.77 3.39
N ALA A 28 -4.54 -24.08 3.20
CA ALA A 28 -3.50 -24.68 2.38
C ALA A 28 -3.59 -24.25 0.91
N ASP A 29 -4.81 -24.20 0.34
CA ASP A 29 -5.05 -23.74 -1.03
C ASP A 29 -4.67 -22.26 -1.20
N LEU A 30 -5.04 -21.41 -0.24
CA LEU A 30 -4.66 -19.99 -0.24
C LEU A 30 -3.14 -19.81 -0.14
N GLU A 31 -2.47 -20.55 0.74
CA GLU A 31 -1.01 -20.52 0.86
C GLU A 31 -0.30 -20.98 -0.41
N ALA A 32 -0.81 -22.04 -1.06
CA ALA A 32 -0.30 -22.49 -2.34
C ALA A 32 -0.48 -21.39 -3.41
N GLN A 33 -1.65 -20.75 -3.46
CA GLN A 33 -1.92 -19.64 -4.38
C GLN A 33 -0.96 -18.46 -4.15
N HIS A 34 -0.74 -18.06 -2.89
CA HIS A 34 0.19 -17.00 -2.52
C HIS A 34 1.63 -17.32 -2.95
N LYS A 35 2.09 -18.56 -2.71
CA LYS A 35 3.43 -19.02 -3.10
C LYS A 35 3.62 -18.96 -4.61
N GLU A 36 2.64 -19.44 -5.39
CA GLU A 36 2.71 -19.38 -6.85
C GLU A 36 2.66 -17.95 -7.38
N ALA A 37 1.89 -17.06 -6.75
CA ALA A 37 1.89 -15.63 -7.09
C ALA A 37 3.24 -14.97 -6.81
N ALA A 38 3.86 -15.24 -5.67
CA ALA A 38 5.18 -14.75 -5.31
C ALA A 38 6.27 -15.24 -6.29
N LYS A 39 6.23 -16.52 -6.69
CA LYS A 39 7.15 -17.07 -7.71
C LYS A 39 7.03 -16.35 -9.06
N ARG A 40 5.80 -16.16 -9.55
CA ARG A 40 5.55 -15.41 -10.80
C ARG A 40 6.06 -13.97 -10.70
N ALA A 41 5.76 -13.30 -9.58
CA ALA A 41 6.23 -11.95 -9.33
C ALA A 41 7.75 -11.86 -9.32
N LEU A 42 8.43 -12.80 -8.65
CA LEU A 42 9.89 -12.85 -8.60
C LEU A 42 10.51 -13.04 -9.99
N TRP A 43 9.91 -13.92 -10.81
CA TRP A 43 10.35 -14.09 -12.19
C TRP A 43 10.22 -12.80 -12.99
N ILE A 44 9.05 -12.13 -12.94
CA ILE A 44 8.83 -10.86 -13.63
C ILE A 44 9.82 -9.80 -13.13
N TRP A 45 10.02 -9.71 -11.81
CA TRP A 45 10.92 -8.76 -11.18
C TRP A 45 12.34 -8.91 -11.71
N ASN A 46 12.88 -10.14 -11.72
CA ASN A 46 14.24 -10.44 -12.11
C ASN A 46 14.51 -10.25 -13.61
N HIS A 47 13.47 -10.30 -14.45
CA HIS A 47 13.57 -10.08 -15.90
C HIS A 47 13.20 -8.65 -16.33
N ALA A 48 13.02 -7.74 -15.38
CA ALA A 48 12.76 -6.33 -15.65
C ALA A 48 14.02 -5.49 -15.45
N SER A 49 14.11 -4.40 -16.20
CA SER A 49 15.20 -3.42 -16.09
C SER A 49 14.84 -2.32 -15.10
N SER A 50 15.79 -1.49 -14.70
CA SER A 50 15.50 -0.28 -13.92
C SER A 50 14.52 0.63 -14.69
N ALA A 51 13.57 1.24 -13.97
CA ALA A 51 12.62 2.15 -14.61
C ALA A 51 13.32 3.40 -15.15
N LYS A 52 12.94 3.83 -16.35
CA LYS A 52 13.45 5.07 -16.92
C LYS A 52 12.76 6.26 -16.28
N ALA A 53 13.53 7.30 -15.94
CA ALA A 53 12.99 8.50 -15.30
C ALA A 53 11.98 9.27 -16.17
N ASP A 54 12.01 9.05 -17.49
CA ASP A 54 11.11 9.65 -18.46
C ASP A 54 9.84 8.81 -18.72
N HIS A 55 9.58 7.73 -17.98
CA HIS A 55 8.31 7.00 -18.08
C HIS A 55 7.11 7.94 -17.89
N GLU A 56 6.08 7.83 -18.74
CA GLU A 56 4.98 8.81 -18.80
C GLU A 56 4.26 9.02 -17.45
N TYR A 57 3.96 7.92 -16.75
CA TYR A 57 3.40 8.00 -15.40
C TYR A 57 4.26 8.78 -14.40
N LEU A 58 5.59 8.57 -14.41
CA LEU A 58 6.52 9.26 -13.50
C LEU A 58 6.59 10.75 -13.82
N ARG A 59 6.62 11.11 -15.11
CA ARG A 59 6.57 12.52 -15.55
C ARG A 59 5.29 13.20 -15.12
N ARG A 60 4.14 12.55 -15.36
CA ARG A 60 2.82 13.10 -14.99
C ARG A 60 2.70 13.30 -13.48
N LYS A 61 3.18 12.33 -12.69
CA LYS A 61 3.15 12.42 -11.22
C LYS A 61 4.33 13.24 -10.64
N GLN A 62 5.33 13.59 -11.45
CA GLN A 62 6.55 14.30 -11.06
C GLN A 62 7.29 13.65 -9.88
N ILE A 63 7.42 12.32 -9.93
CA ILE A 63 8.10 11.52 -8.92
C ILE A 63 9.28 10.76 -9.52
N HIS A 64 10.30 10.48 -8.71
CA HIS A 64 11.45 9.70 -9.14
C HIS A 64 11.13 8.20 -9.23
N PRO A 65 11.80 7.45 -10.13
CA PRO A 65 11.58 6.01 -10.28
C PRO A 65 11.93 5.23 -9.01
N GLY A 66 12.93 5.66 -8.24
CA GLY A 66 13.33 5.01 -6.99
C GLY A 66 13.63 3.52 -7.19
N ILE A 67 12.94 2.66 -6.43
CA ILE A 67 13.08 1.21 -6.54
C ILE A 67 12.34 0.59 -7.73
N ALA A 68 11.57 1.36 -8.49
CA ALA A 68 10.74 0.84 -9.58
C ALA A 68 11.58 0.19 -10.69
N ARG A 69 11.07 -0.91 -11.22
CA ARG A 69 11.55 -1.52 -12.45
C ARG A 69 10.58 -1.22 -13.59
N GLN A 70 11.00 -1.51 -14.81
CA GLN A 70 10.19 -1.36 -16.00
C GLN A 70 10.36 -2.57 -16.91
N ARG A 71 9.26 -2.95 -17.53
CA ARG A 71 9.20 -3.92 -18.62
C ARG A 71 8.23 -3.38 -19.65
N ASP A 72 8.74 -3.14 -20.86
CA ASP A 72 8.01 -2.43 -21.91
C ASP A 72 7.47 -1.08 -21.37
N ASP A 73 6.20 -0.80 -21.53
CA ASP A 73 5.54 0.45 -21.08
C ASP A 73 4.90 0.32 -19.69
N LEU A 74 5.26 -0.74 -18.94
CA LEU A 74 4.77 -0.97 -17.59
C LEU A 74 5.86 -0.68 -16.57
N LEU A 75 5.57 0.23 -15.63
CA LEU A 75 6.29 0.29 -14.37
C LEU A 75 5.90 -0.87 -13.49
N LEU A 76 6.87 -1.39 -12.76
CA LEU A 76 6.76 -2.51 -11.86
C LEU A 76 7.24 -2.09 -10.48
N LEU A 77 6.36 -2.20 -9.49
CA LEU A 77 6.64 -1.91 -8.10
C LEU A 77 6.60 -3.20 -7.28
N PRO A 78 7.65 -3.54 -6.52
CA PRO A 78 7.67 -4.75 -5.73
C PRO A 78 6.77 -4.58 -4.49
N ILE A 79 5.94 -5.57 -4.22
CA ILE A 79 5.08 -5.62 -3.05
C ILE A 79 5.66 -6.65 -2.08
N THR A 80 6.03 -6.21 -0.89
CA THR A 80 6.69 -7.05 0.12
C THR A 80 5.90 -7.09 1.42
N GLY A 81 6.09 -8.14 2.20
CA GLY A 81 5.70 -8.16 3.62
C GLY A 81 6.75 -7.47 4.49
N PHE A 82 6.44 -7.32 5.78
CA PHE A 82 7.39 -6.80 6.78
C PHE A 82 8.55 -7.76 7.08
N ASP A 83 8.45 -9.03 6.68
CA ASP A 83 9.54 -10.01 6.70
C ASP A 83 10.51 -9.84 5.52
N GLY A 84 10.22 -8.94 4.58
CA GLY A 84 11.03 -8.68 3.40
C GLY A 84 10.70 -9.58 2.22
N ASP A 85 9.82 -10.56 2.39
CA ASP A 85 9.43 -11.48 1.33
C ASP A 85 8.58 -10.80 0.27
N LEU A 86 8.90 -11.04 -1.00
CA LEU A 86 8.12 -10.57 -2.13
C LEU A 86 6.78 -11.32 -2.17
N ARG A 87 5.67 -10.58 -2.08
CA ARG A 87 4.30 -11.12 -2.18
C ARG A 87 3.77 -11.00 -3.60
N GLY A 88 4.16 -9.95 -4.33
CA GLY A 88 3.67 -9.66 -5.66
C GLY A 88 4.34 -8.45 -6.29
N ILE A 89 3.82 -8.03 -7.43
CA ILE A 89 4.15 -6.77 -8.10
C ILE A 89 2.85 -5.98 -8.32
N GLN A 90 2.93 -4.66 -8.17
CA GLN A 90 1.97 -3.72 -8.77
C GLN A 90 2.53 -3.25 -10.11
N THR A 91 1.76 -3.43 -11.19
CA THR A 91 2.07 -2.86 -12.51
C THR A 91 1.36 -1.52 -12.64
N ILE A 92 2.00 -0.53 -13.27
CA ILE A 92 1.39 0.76 -13.62
C ILE A 92 1.64 1.02 -15.10
N ALA A 93 0.57 1.17 -15.89
CA ALA A 93 0.68 1.57 -17.29
C ALA A 93 0.84 3.09 -17.44
N GLU A 94 1.14 3.56 -18.65
CA GLU A 94 1.32 4.99 -18.95
C GLU A 94 0.08 5.85 -18.62
N ASP A 95 -1.12 5.31 -18.83
CA ASP A 95 -2.40 5.95 -18.45
C ASP A 95 -2.62 6.01 -16.92
N GLY A 96 -1.78 5.30 -16.15
CA GLY A 96 -1.84 5.22 -14.70
C GLY A 96 -2.74 4.11 -14.17
N SER A 97 -3.29 3.27 -15.05
CA SER A 97 -4.02 2.07 -14.64
C SER A 97 -3.09 1.11 -13.90
N LYS A 98 -3.55 0.65 -12.73
CA LYS A 98 -2.76 -0.17 -11.81
C LYS A 98 -3.34 -1.56 -11.72
N ARG A 99 -2.48 -2.59 -11.69
CA ARG A 99 -2.91 -3.98 -11.45
C ARG A 99 -1.97 -4.66 -10.46
N PHE A 100 -2.51 -5.60 -9.72
CA PHE A 100 -1.76 -6.42 -8.79
C PHE A 100 -1.53 -7.82 -9.35
N THR A 101 -0.47 -8.49 -8.91
CA THR A 101 -0.27 -9.91 -9.20
C THR A 101 -1.45 -10.71 -8.65
N ARG A 102 -2.15 -11.42 -9.54
CA ARG A 102 -3.33 -12.22 -9.17
C ARG A 102 -2.96 -13.32 -8.18
N GLY A 103 -3.72 -13.39 -7.08
CA GLY A 103 -3.53 -14.37 -6.02
C GLY A 103 -2.36 -14.07 -5.09
N MET A 104 -1.84 -12.83 -5.07
CA MET A 104 -0.81 -12.44 -4.10
C MET A 104 -1.39 -12.33 -2.68
N ALA A 105 -0.53 -12.56 -1.68
CA ALA A 105 -0.83 -12.22 -0.29
C ALA A 105 -0.81 -10.69 -0.13
N LYS A 106 -1.99 -10.05 -0.27
CA LYS A 106 -2.13 -8.59 -0.28
C LYS A 106 -2.22 -7.98 1.12
N MET A 107 -2.98 -8.63 2.01
CA MET A 107 -3.17 -8.13 3.38
C MET A 107 -1.80 -7.92 4.02
N ASP A 108 -1.61 -6.80 4.71
CA ASP A 108 -0.36 -6.38 5.38
C ASP A 108 0.87 -6.13 4.48
N ALA A 109 0.78 -6.45 3.19
CA ALA A 109 1.83 -6.20 2.21
C ALA A 109 1.81 -4.74 1.71
N PHE A 110 2.97 -4.23 1.33
CA PHE A 110 3.16 -2.82 0.97
C PHE A 110 4.25 -2.64 -0.09
N ILE A 111 4.27 -1.45 -0.71
CA ILE A 111 5.37 -1.00 -1.57
C ILE A 111 6.21 -0.01 -0.78
N ARG A 112 7.52 -0.13 -0.88
CA ARG A 112 8.44 0.86 -0.29
C ARG A 112 8.79 1.96 -1.28
N VAL A 113 9.08 3.15 -0.77
CA VAL A 113 9.64 4.22 -1.61
C VAL A 113 11.16 4.04 -1.75
N ASP A 114 11.83 3.66 -0.67
CA ASP A 114 13.30 3.58 -0.56
C ASP A 114 13.77 2.30 0.18
N ALA A 115 15.00 2.31 0.74
CA ALA A 115 15.63 1.19 1.46
C ALA A 115 14.88 0.78 2.76
N MET A 116 15.19 -0.39 3.36
CA MET A 116 14.51 -0.85 4.58
C MET A 116 14.73 0.21 5.67
N PRO A 117 13.69 0.62 6.39
CA PRO A 117 13.87 1.56 7.49
C PRO A 117 14.70 0.99 8.63
N ALA A 118 15.49 1.87 9.24
CA ALA A 118 16.03 1.65 10.57
C ALA A 118 14.91 1.82 11.61
N GLN A 119 14.95 1.05 12.70
CA GLN A 119 13.89 0.96 13.72
C GLN A 119 13.61 2.28 14.48
N ASP A 120 14.49 3.27 14.37
CA ASP A 120 14.47 4.55 15.07
C ASP A 120 13.83 5.69 14.25
N ARG A 121 13.38 5.41 13.02
CA ARG A 121 12.80 6.42 12.12
C ARG A 121 11.27 6.43 12.21
N GLN A 122 10.66 7.61 12.09
CA GLN A 122 9.21 7.73 11.91
C GLN A 122 8.77 6.90 10.70
N MET A 123 7.66 6.20 10.80
CA MET A 123 7.04 5.47 9.68
C MET A 123 5.77 6.18 9.24
N ILE A 124 5.69 6.47 7.95
CA ILE A 124 4.51 7.06 7.31
C ILE A 124 3.94 6.04 6.32
N VAL A 125 2.68 5.66 6.52
CA VAL A 125 1.94 4.74 5.65
C VAL A 125 0.97 5.55 4.81
N CYS A 126 1.20 5.60 3.50
CA CYS A 126 0.31 6.23 2.53
C CYS A 126 -0.58 5.18 1.86
N GLU A 127 -1.65 5.61 1.20
CA GLU A 127 -2.47 4.72 0.38
C GLU A 127 -1.72 4.25 -0.88
N GLY A 128 -1.37 5.19 -1.75
CA GLY A 128 -0.72 4.92 -3.04
C GLY A 128 0.77 5.25 -3.08
N TRP A 129 1.48 4.63 -4.03
CA TRP A 129 2.94 4.83 -4.19
C TRP A 129 3.32 6.25 -4.60
N ALA A 130 2.56 6.93 -5.47
CA ALA A 130 2.86 8.33 -5.84
C ALA A 130 2.75 9.29 -4.64
N THR A 131 1.69 9.12 -3.84
CA THR A 131 1.51 9.80 -2.55
C THR A 131 2.69 9.52 -1.63
N ALA A 132 3.08 8.26 -1.48
CA ALA A 132 4.23 7.85 -0.67
C ALA A 132 5.54 8.50 -1.14
N SER A 133 5.83 8.48 -2.44
CA SER A 133 7.04 9.09 -3.00
C SER A 133 7.10 10.59 -2.70
N SER A 134 5.98 11.30 -2.88
CA SER A 134 5.93 12.74 -2.63
C SER A 134 6.03 13.08 -1.14
N VAL A 135 5.43 12.27 -0.27
CA VAL A 135 5.54 12.41 1.19
C VAL A 135 6.96 12.13 1.67
N ALA A 136 7.66 11.17 1.07
CA ALA A 136 9.07 10.88 1.38
C ALA A 136 9.98 12.08 1.07
N GLU A 137 9.74 12.78 -0.05
CA GLU A 137 10.48 14.01 -0.38
C GLU A 137 10.26 15.13 0.65
N LEU A 138 9.07 15.21 1.25
CA LEU A 138 8.76 16.19 2.29
C LEU A 138 9.20 15.77 3.70
N SER A 139 9.52 14.49 3.89
CA SER A 139 9.84 13.92 5.20
C SER A 139 11.23 13.25 5.18
N PRO A 140 12.33 14.01 4.94
CA PRO A 140 13.67 13.44 5.00
C PRO A 140 13.90 12.75 6.33
N GLY A 141 14.40 11.51 6.31
CA GLY A 141 14.59 10.75 7.54
C GLY A 141 13.37 9.94 7.98
N ALA A 142 12.20 10.04 7.35
CA ALA A 142 11.10 9.10 7.57
C ALA A 142 11.31 7.82 6.75
N CYS A 143 10.64 6.75 7.16
CA CYS A 143 10.32 5.60 6.34
C CYS A 143 8.95 5.81 5.72
N VAL A 144 8.84 5.74 4.40
CA VAL A 144 7.53 5.89 3.74
C VAL A 144 7.19 4.65 2.93
N ILE A 145 6.00 4.11 3.20
CA ILE A 145 5.47 2.92 2.53
C ILE A 145 4.05 3.19 1.99
N ALA A 146 3.67 2.51 0.92
CA ALA A 146 2.34 2.54 0.35
C ALA A 146 1.59 1.24 0.63
N ALA A 147 0.40 1.37 1.23
CA ALA A 147 -0.46 0.26 1.61
C ALA A 147 -1.25 -0.34 0.45
N LEU A 148 -1.01 0.11 -0.79
CA LEU A 148 -1.64 -0.34 -2.04
C LEU A 148 -3.02 0.29 -2.29
N ASP A 149 -3.90 0.31 -1.28
CA ASP A 149 -5.22 0.97 -1.28
C ASP A 149 -5.75 1.24 0.13
N ALA A 150 -6.81 2.06 0.23
CA ALA A 150 -7.45 2.46 1.48
C ALA A 150 -7.86 1.26 2.37
N GLY A 151 -8.28 0.16 1.75
CA GLY A 151 -8.74 -1.04 2.45
C GLY A 151 -7.62 -1.76 3.23
N ASN A 152 -6.38 -1.59 2.81
CA ASN A 152 -5.24 -2.27 3.39
C ASN A 152 -4.46 -1.40 4.41
N LEU A 153 -4.78 -0.11 4.54
CA LEU A 153 -4.16 0.81 5.51
C LEU A 153 -4.20 0.25 6.94
N MET A 154 -5.34 -0.32 7.36
CA MET A 154 -5.49 -0.89 8.70
C MET A 154 -4.61 -2.13 8.92
N HIS A 155 -4.53 -3.02 7.93
CA HIS A 155 -3.70 -4.22 8.01
C HIS A 155 -2.21 -3.83 8.10
N VAL A 156 -1.74 -2.96 7.21
CA VAL A 156 -0.35 -2.49 7.21
C VAL A 156 -0.02 -1.72 8.50
N GLY A 157 -0.89 -0.80 8.93
CA GLY A 157 -0.65 0.01 10.14
C GLY A 157 -0.61 -0.82 11.42
N THR A 158 -1.56 -1.74 11.59
CA THR A 158 -1.58 -2.62 12.79
C THR A 158 -0.40 -3.58 12.80
N GLU A 159 0.00 -4.11 11.64
CA GLU A 159 1.15 -5.00 11.54
C GLU A 159 2.47 -4.27 11.80
N ALA A 160 2.61 -3.04 11.32
CA ALA A 160 3.71 -2.15 11.66
C ALA A 160 3.82 -1.93 13.17
N ARG A 161 2.70 -1.61 13.85
CA ARG A 161 2.69 -1.40 15.30
C ARG A 161 3.09 -2.67 16.06
N LYS A 162 2.63 -3.85 15.65
CA LYS A 162 3.04 -5.12 16.30
C LYS A 162 4.54 -5.35 16.22
N ARG A 163 5.15 -5.10 15.07
CA ARG A 163 6.59 -5.31 14.82
C ARG A 163 7.46 -4.23 15.44
N PHE A 164 6.97 -3.00 15.45
CA PHE A 164 7.67 -1.85 15.98
C PHE A 164 6.81 -1.14 17.03
N PRO A 165 6.69 -1.70 18.25
CA PRO A 165 5.75 -1.21 19.27
C PRO A 165 5.92 0.27 19.62
N ARG A 166 7.13 0.83 19.47
CA ARG A 166 7.47 2.22 19.83
C ARG A 166 7.65 3.15 18.64
N ILE A 167 7.45 2.70 17.41
CA ILE A 167 7.66 3.56 16.23
C ILE A 167 6.68 4.73 16.24
N ASP A 168 7.15 5.91 15.84
CA ASP A 168 6.26 7.02 15.52
C ASP A 168 5.55 6.68 14.20
N LEU A 169 4.30 6.23 14.30
CA LEU A 169 3.51 5.74 13.17
C LEU A 169 2.51 6.80 12.75
N VAL A 170 2.55 7.18 11.48
CA VAL A 170 1.63 8.13 10.86
C VAL A 170 0.94 7.47 9.67
N ILE A 171 -0.38 7.57 9.58
CA ILE A 171 -1.15 7.15 8.40
C ILE A 171 -1.52 8.39 7.59
N ALA A 172 -1.00 8.50 6.37
CA ALA A 172 -1.29 9.60 5.45
C ALA A 172 -2.43 9.22 4.51
N ALA A 173 -3.54 9.94 4.63
CA ALA A 173 -4.75 9.75 3.84
C ALA A 173 -4.70 10.52 2.53
N ASP A 174 -5.35 9.98 1.50
CA ASP A 174 -5.87 10.78 0.41
C ASP A 174 -7.04 11.65 0.94
N ALA A 175 -7.24 12.83 0.35
CA ALA A 175 -8.21 13.84 0.78
C ALA A 175 -9.60 13.64 0.15
N ASP A 176 -10.05 12.39 0.12
CA ASP A 176 -11.43 12.02 -0.16
C ASP A 176 -12.10 11.41 1.09
N PRO A 177 -13.46 11.35 1.16
CA PRO A 177 -14.15 10.84 2.33
C PRO A 177 -13.75 9.43 2.75
N VAL A 178 -13.52 8.53 1.79
CA VAL A 178 -13.19 7.12 2.07
C VAL A 178 -11.75 6.99 2.56
N GLY A 179 -10.80 7.63 1.86
CA GLY A 179 -9.40 7.67 2.26
C GLY A 179 -9.21 8.20 3.68
N MET A 180 -9.86 9.33 4.00
CA MET A 180 -9.81 9.93 5.33
C MET A 180 -10.43 9.05 6.42
N GLU A 181 -11.59 8.44 6.17
CA GLU A 181 -12.24 7.52 7.12
C GLU A 181 -11.35 6.31 7.42
N LYS A 182 -10.82 5.66 6.38
CA LYS A 182 -9.98 4.46 6.50
C LYS A 182 -8.65 4.77 7.18
N ALA A 183 -8.00 5.88 6.84
CA ALA A 183 -6.75 6.29 7.46
C ALA A 183 -6.93 6.60 8.95
N LYS A 184 -8.00 7.30 9.32
CA LYS A 184 -8.34 7.57 10.73
C LYS A 184 -8.58 6.27 11.49
N ALA A 185 -9.38 5.36 10.94
CA ALA A 185 -9.66 4.06 11.57
C ALA A 185 -8.38 3.23 11.74
N ALA A 186 -7.52 3.20 10.72
CA ALA A 186 -6.23 2.52 10.76
C ALA A 186 -5.31 3.09 11.84
N ALA A 187 -5.20 4.41 11.94
CA ALA A 187 -4.37 5.07 12.94
C ALA A 187 -4.86 4.78 14.37
N ILE A 188 -6.18 4.81 14.61
CA ILE A 188 -6.77 4.44 15.90
C ILE A 188 -6.42 2.99 16.24
N ALA A 189 -6.65 2.04 15.32
CA ALA A 189 -6.37 0.63 15.54
C ALA A 189 -4.88 0.34 15.78
N ALA A 190 -3.99 1.10 15.16
CA ALA A 190 -2.54 0.95 15.30
C ALA A 190 -1.92 1.81 16.41
N ASN A 191 -2.73 2.53 17.20
CA ASN A 191 -2.25 3.53 18.17
C ASN A 191 -1.21 4.49 17.54
N GLY A 192 -1.57 5.08 16.40
CA GLY A 192 -0.76 5.99 15.60
C GLY A 192 -1.45 7.34 15.37
N LYS A 193 -0.78 8.19 14.60
CA LYS A 193 -1.30 9.48 14.12
C LYS A 193 -1.84 9.32 12.71
N TRP A 194 -2.61 10.29 12.24
CA TRP A 194 -2.98 10.38 10.83
C TRP A 194 -2.99 11.82 10.35
N ILE A 195 -2.73 12.00 9.06
CA ILE A 195 -2.66 13.29 8.37
C ILE A 195 -3.34 13.19 7.01
N TRP A 196 -3.73 14.32 6.45
CA TRP A 196 -4.24 14.45 5.08
C TRP A 196 -3.84 15.84 4.54
N PRO A 197 -3.75 16.04 3.22
CA PRO A 197 -3.37 17.33 2.67
C PRO A 197 -4.51 18.34 2.87
N LYS A 198 -4.14 19.56 3.25
CA LYS A 198 -5.08 20.69 3.33
C LYS A 198 -4.84 21.61 2.14
N PHE A 199 -5.81 21.66 1.24
CA PHE A 199 -5.73 22.51 0.06
C PHE A 199 -6.19 23.94 0.40
N PRO A 200 -5.49 24.99 -0.08
CA PRO A 200 -5.94 26.37 0.07
C PRO A 200 -7.16 26.65 -0.84
N LYS A 201 -7.89 27.75 -0.58
CA LYS A 201 -9.16 28.05 -1.26
C LYS A 201 -9.03 28.27 -2.76
N ASP A 202 -7.87 28.72 -3.21
CA ASP A 202 -7.49 28.95 -4.60
C ASP A 202 -6.95 27.70 -5.30
N ALA A 203 -6.86 26.57 -4.60
CA ALA A 203 -6.46 25.32 -5.20
C ALA A 203 -7.51 24.81 -6.21
N PRO A 204 -7.08 24.18 -7.31
CA PRO A 204 -8.00 23.52 -8.24
C PRO A 204 -8.85 22.46 -7.52
N ALA A 205 -10.12 22.35 -7.93
CA ALA A 205 -11.07 21.39 -7.34
C ALA A 205 -10.70 19.91 -7.55
N GLY A 206 -9.70 19.61 -8.40
CA GLY A 206 -9.27 18.26 -8.73
C GLY A 206 -8.12 17.71 -7.87
N LEU A 207 -7.59 18.46 -6.91
CA LEU A 207 -6.54 17.93 -6.03
C LEU A 207 -7.16 16.95 -5.03
N SER A 208 -6.70 15.70 -5.04
CA SER A 208 -7.23 14.66 -4.15
C SER A 208 -6.21 14.05 -3.21
N ASP A 209 -4.91 14.21 -3.44
CA ASP A 209 -3.87 13.59 -2.63
C ASP A 209 -2.66 14.53 -2.37
N PHE A 210 -1.68 14.05 -1.58
CA PHE A 210 -0.45 14.82 -1.32
C PHE A 210 0.37 15.05 -2.58
N ASN A 211 0.38 14.10 -3.52
CA ASN A 211 1.14 14.22 -4.75
C ASN A 211 0.60 15.36 -5.62
N ASP A 212 -0.71 15.42 -5.83
CA ASP A 212 -1.37 16.45 -6.60
C ASP A 212 -1.15 17.82 -5.96
N TRP A 213 -1.21 17.91 -4.61
CA TRP A 213 -0.85 19.13 -3.89
C TRP A 213 0.57 19.61 -4.18
N ILE A 214 1.54 18.69 -4.13
CA ILE A 214 2.97 19.00 -4.30
C ILE A 214 3.26 19.42 -5.74
N VAL A 215 2.69 18.71 -6.72
CA VAL A 215 2.79 19.04 -8.15
C VAL A 215 2.23 20.45 -8.41
N TRP A 216 1.03 20.75 -7.90
CA TRP A 216 0.44 22.07 -8.05
C TRP A 216 1.26 23.16 -7.37
N ARG A 217 1.73 22.94 -6.13
CA ARG A 217 2.59 23.91 -5.44
C ARG A 217 3.89 24.20 -6.18
N ARG A 218 4.45 23.21 -6.87
CA ARG A 218 5.67 23.39 -7.70
C ARG A 218 5.39 24.24 -8.93
N SER A 219 4.23 24.10 -9.58
CA SER A 219 3.88 24.92 -10.73
C SER A 219 3.75 26.40 -10.34
N GLN A 220 3.08 26.69 -9.21
CA GLN A 220 2.94 28.06 -8.70
C GLN A 220 4.27 28.77 -8.45
N ARG A 221 5.28 28.03 -7.96
CA ARG A 221 6.62 28.59 -7.70
C ARG A 221 7.38 28.89 -8.98
N ARG A 222 7.24 28.05 -10.02
CA ARG A 222 7.91 28.26 -11.32
C ARG A 222 7.38 29.50 -12.02
N ASP A 223 6.07 29.71 -11.97
CA ASP A 223 5.41 30.85 -12.59
C ASP A 223 5.75 32.17 -11.86
N GLY A 224 5.91 32.14 -10.53
CA GLY A 224 6.32 33.29 -9.74
C GLY A 224 7.79 33.70 -9.89
N SER A 225 8.68 32.78 -10.29
CA SER A 225 10.11 33.08 -10.53
C SER A 225 10.42 33.66 -11.91
N ASN A 226 9.43 33.74 -12.81
CA ASN A 226 9.56 34.39 -14.13
C ASN A 226 9.00 35.83 -14.15
N ALA A 227 8.64 36.38 -12.98
CA ALA A 227 8.05 37.71 -12.82
C ALA A 227 8.94 38.69 -12.03
N GLY A 228 10.24 38.39 -11.88
CA GLY A 228 11.22 39.22 -11.16
C GLY A 228 12.43 39.57 -12.00
#